data_AF-A0A8T7GD21-F1
#
_entry.id   AF-A0A8T7GD21-F1
#
_cell.length_a   1.000
_cell.length_b   1.000
_cell.length_c   1.000
_cell.angle_alpha   90.00
_cell.angle_beta   90.00
_cell.angle_gamma   90.00
#
_symmetry.space_group_name_H-M   'P 1'
#
loop_
_entity.id
_entity.type
_entity.pdbx_description
1 polymer ?
#
loop_
_entity_poly.entity_id
_entity_poly.type
_entity_poly.pdbx_seq_one_letter_code
_entity_poly.pdbx_strand_id
1 'polypeptide(L)'
;MVTTLENIRNLAKLNLKDDCFQVYLAIIEPNIKSMMESYFKDWQGIEVYVRLLYLIYNGVYRKIPGPYIVDIEKGETPEMFRENITDMTLFKKLYWRSFSRMLRELYEEKAIGPNLYELLSILNRRRNQIHRYGIGLTDYDRLNFHTANSLLFYFVFMTYPHIDKDKDITRKTIEDNALQLTEKIKSKMQRDH
;
A
#
# COMPACT_ATOMS: atom_id res chain seq x y z
N MET A 1 4.02 18.95 16.52
CA MET A 1 3.97 20.02 15.51
C MET A 1 4.25 19.37 14.17
N VAL A 2 3.34 19.42 13.19
CA VAL A 2 3.56 18.80 11.88
C VAL A 2 4.46 19.73 11.07
N THR A 3 5.66 19.28 10.73
CA THR A 3 6.58 20.05 9.88
C THR A 3 6.07 20.00 8.44
N THR A 4 5.61 21.14 7.92
CA THR A 4 5.20 21.27 6.51
C THR A 4 6.40 21.60 5.63
N LEU A 5 6.30 21.34 4.31
CA LEU A 5 7.31 21.78 3.34
C LEU A 5 7.55 23.30 3.45
N GLU A 6 6.48 24.06 3.73
CA GLU A 6 6.53 25.49 3.97
C GLU A 6 7.32 25.87 5.23
N ASN A 7 7.18 25.12 6.32
CA ASN A 7 7.99 25.32 7.52
C ASN A 7 9.49 25.07 7.25
N ILE A 8 9.81 24.03 6.47
CA ILE A 8 11.19 23.73 6.07
C ILE A 8 11.73 24.84 5.18
N ARG A 9 10.95 25.32 4.21
CA ARG A 9 11.31 26.43 3.33
C ARG A 9 11.57 27.71 4.13
N ASN A 10 10.70 28.04 5.09
CA ASN A 10 10.86 29.21 5.94
C ASN A 10 12.11 29.11 6.83
N LEU A 11 12.40 27.95 7.39
CA LEU A 11 13.64 27.71 8.13
C LEU A 11 14.87 27.81 7.23
N ALA A 12 14.83 27.25 6.03
CA ALA A 12 15.91 27.36 5.06
C ALA A 12 16.18 28.83 4.69
N LYS A 13 15.12 29.62 4.46
CA LYS A 13 15.24 31.06 4.16
C LYS A 13 15.87 31.86 5.31
N LEU A 14 15.60 31.49 6.56
CA LEU A 14 16.14 32.17 7.74
C LEU A 14 17.60 31.81 8.03
N ASN A 15 18.07 30.65 7.59
CA ASN A 15 19.37 30.09 7.99
C ASN A 15 20.39 29.96 6.85
N LEU A 16 19.97 30.04 5.59
CA LEU A 16 20.84 29.94 4.42
C LEU A 16 21.08 31.33 3.82
N LYS A 17 22.32 31.57 3.34
CA LYS A 17 22.65 32.74 2.50
C LYS A 17 21.96 32.59 1.13
N ASP A 18 21.76 33.69 0.40
CA ASP A 18 20.97 33.71 -0.84
C ASP A 18 21.37 32.64 -1.86
N ASP A 19 22.66 32.50 -2.18
CA ASP A 19 23.14 31.47 -3.12
C ASP A 19 22.83 30.04 -2.64
N CYS A 20 22.96 29.79 -1.34
CA CYS A 20 22.63 28.50 -0.73
C CYS A 20 21.12 28.26 -0.71
N PHE A 21 20.31 29.31 -0.56
CA PHE A 21 18.86 29.23 -0.63
C PHE A 21 18.38 28.94 -2.07
N GLN A 22 19.06 29.47 -3.09
CA GLN A 22 18.80 29.09 -4.49
C GLN A 22 19.09 27.61 -4.75
N VAL A 23 20.21 27.08 -4.22
CA VAL A 23 20.50 25.64 -4.29
C VAL A 23 19.43 24.83 -3.55
N TYR A 24 18.95 25.31 -2.40
CA TYR A 24 17.85 24.67 -1.68
C TYR A 24 16.58 24.59 -2.55
N LEU A 25 16.14 25.70 -3.16
CA LEU A 25 14.94 25.72 -4.00
C LEU A 25 15.09 24.84 -5.26
N ALA A 26 16.27 24.83 -5.88
CA ALA A 26 16.49 24.12 -7.14
C ALA A 26 16.73 22.62 -6.97
N ILE A 27 17.40 22.20 -5.89
CA ILE A 27 17.87 20.82 -5.71
C ILE A 27 17.26 20.16 -4.48
N ILE A 28 17.29 20.82 -3.33
CA ILE A 28 16.96 20.17 -2.05
C ILE A 28 15.45 20.06 -1.86
N GLU A 29 14.71 21.15 -2.03
CA GLU A 29 13.27 21.19 -1.81
C GLU A 29 12.50 20.23 -2.75
N PRO A 30 12.81 20.13 -4.05
CA PRO A 30 12.18 19.14 -4.93
C PRO A 30 12.42 17.70 -4.46
N ASN A 31 13.61 17.39 -3.93
CA ASN A 31 13.90 16.07 -3.37
C ASN A 31 13.12 15.82 -2.08
N ILE A 32 13.04 16.79 -1.18
CA ILE A 32 12.22 16.68 0.04
C ILE A 32 10.75 16.47 -0.35
N LYS A 33 10.23 17.24 -1.31
CA LYS A 33 8.86 17.10 -1.81
C LYS A 33 8.61 15.70 -2.38
N SER A 34 9.50 15.21 -3.25
CA SER A 34 9.44 13.86 -3.79
C SER A 34 9.50 12.78 -2.70
N MET A 35 10.35 12.95 -1.69
CA MET A 35 10.41 12.06 -0.53
C MET A 35 9.12 12.06 0.29
N MET A 36 8.48 13.23 0.46
CA MET A 36 7.21 13.35 1.16
C MET A 36 6.04 12.73 0.36
N GLU A 37 6.01 12.94 -0.96
CA GLU A 37 5.00 12.35 -1.86
C GLU A 37 5.13 10.83 -1.95
N SER A 38 6.35 10.30 -1.93
CA SER A 38 6.62 8.86 -1.95
C SER A 38 6.53 8.19 -0.57
N TYR A 39 6.43 8.97 0.50
CA TYR A 39 6.59 8.51 1.89
C TYR A 39 5.59 7.42 2.32
N PHE A 40 4.38 7.46 1.75
CA PHE A 40 3.32 6.46 1.99
C PHE A 40 2.95 5.64 0.73
N LYS A 41 3.72 5.80 -0.35
CA LYS A 41 3.39 5.21 -1.64
C LYS A 41 3.26 3.70 -1.59
N ASP A 42 4.14 3.02 -0.85
CA ASP A 42 4.07 1.56 -0.71
C ASP A 42 2.84 1.10 0.08
N TRP A 43 2.42 1.87 1.09
CA TRP A 43 1.17 1.58 1.81
C TRP A 43 -0.06 1.79 0.91
N GLN A 44 -0.08 2.89 0.14
CA GLN A 44 -1.13 3.12 -0.85
C GLN A 44 -1.17 1.99 -1.88
N GLY A 45 -0.02 1.49 -2.32
CA GLY A 45 0.08 0.31 -3.18
C GLY A 45 -0.55 -0.94 -2.56
N ILE A 46 -0.29 -1.21 -1.28
CA ILE A 46 -0.94 -2.29 -0.52
C ILE A 46 -2.47 -2.14 -0.52
N GLU A 47 -2.99 -0.93 -0.21
CA GLU A 47 -4.44 -0.66 -0.21
C GLU A 47 -5.06 -0.90 -1.58
N VAL A 48 -4.38 -0.43 -2.63
CA VAL A 48 -4.77 -0.59 -4.02
C VAL A 48 -4.81 -2.08 -4.42
N TYR A 49 -3.79 -2.87 -4.08
CA TYR A 49 -3.75 -4.30 -4.41
C TYR A 49 -4.78 -5.12 -3.64
N VAL A 50 -4.98 -4.85 -2.34
CA VAL A 50 -6.04 -5.53 -1.56
C VAL A 50 -7.42 -5.19 -2.11
N ARG A 51 -7.67 -3.93 -2.48
CA ARG A 51 -8.94 -3.53 -3.08
C ARG A 51 -9.14 -4.19 -4.44
N LEU A 52 -8.11 -4.21 -5.29
CA LEU A 52 -8.18 -4.88 -6.58
C LEU A 52 -8.50 -6.37 -6.40
N LEU A 53 -7.78 -7.07 -5.52
CA LEU A 53 -8.01 -8.48 -5.22
C LEU A 53 -9.46 -8.72 -4.76
N TYR A 54 -9.95 -7.88 -3.85
CA TYR A 54 -11.32 -7.94 -3.36
C TYR A 54 -12.36 -7.74 -4.47
N LEU A 55 -12.15 -6.76 -5.35
CA LEU A 55 -13.07 -6.49 -6.46
C LEU A 55 -13.03 -7.62 -7.51
N ILE A 56 -11.86 -8.19 -7.82
CA ILE A 56 -11.77 -9.35 -8.72
C ILE A 56 -12.45 -10.56 -8.08
N TYR A 57 -12.21 -10.84 -6.80
CA TYR A 57 -12.83 -11.95 -6.07
C TYR A 57 -14.37 -11.87 -6.12
N ASN A 58 -14.93 -10.67 -5.97
CA ASN A 58 -16.37 -10.44 -6.06
C ASN A 58 -16.89 -10.32 -7.52
N GLY A 59 -16.06 -10.61 -8.51
CA GLY A 59 -16.48 -10.62 -9.92
C GLY A 59 -16.75 -9.25 -10.52
N VAL A 60 -16.31 -8.15 -9.90
CA VAL A 60 -16.49 -6.77 -10.38
C VAL A 60 -15.63 -6.48 -11.61
N TYR A 61 -14.48 -7.15 -11.73
CA TYR A 61 -13.61 -7.03 -12.90
C TYR A 61 -13.67 -8.31 -13.73
N ARG A 62 -13.74 -8.15 -15.06
CA ARG A 62 -13.78 -9.28 -16.01
C ARG A 62 -12.44 -10.01 -16.13
N LYS A 63 -11.36 -9.25 -15.95
CA LYS A 63 -9.96 -9.66 -16.00
C LYS A 63 -9.17 -8.70 -15.10
N ILE A 64 -7.97 -9.08 -14.67
CA ILE A 64 -7.10 -8.14 -13.98
C ILE A 64 -6.85 -6.96 -14.93
N PRO A 65 -7.20 -5.73 -14.54
CA PRO A 65 -7.13 -4.57 -15.41
C PRO A 65 -5.68 -4.08 -15.55
N GLY A 66 -4.70 -4.95 -15.82
CA GLY A 66 -3.29 -4.58 -15.94
C GLY A 66 -2.82 -3.62 -14.82
N PRO A 67 -1.98 -2.62 -15.11
CA PRO A 67 -1.57 -1.62 -14.12
C PRO A 67 -2.66 -0.59 -13.78
N TYR A 68 -3.85 -0.68 -14.38
CA TYR A 68 -4.89 0.33 -14.33
C TYR A 68 -5.98 -0.04 -13.33
N ILE A 69 -5.79 0.40 -12.08
CA ILE A 69 -6.80 0.28 -11.03
C ILE A 69 -7.44 1.66 -10.88
N VAL A 70 -8.77 1.72 -10.91
CA VAL A 70 -9.50 2.99 -10.74
C VAL A 70 -9.09 3.65 -9.43
N ASP A 71 -8.31 4.72 -9.54
CA ASP A 71 -7.82 5.54 -8.46
C ASP A 71 -8.67 6.80 -8.37
N ILE A 72 -9.82 6.67 -7.70
CA ILE A 72 -10.78 7.78 -7.55
C ILE A 72 -10.13 8.97 -6.84
N GLU A 73 -9.10 8.74 -6.01
CA GLU A 73 -8.37 9.80 -5.31
C GLU A 73 -7.50 10.64 -6.26
N LYS A 74 -7.15 10.10 -7.44
CA LYS A 74 -6.49 10.84 -8.53
C LYS A 74 -7.47 11.43 -9.55
N GLY A 75 -8.76 11.43 -9.25
CA GLY A 75 -9.79 11.95 -10.14
C GLY A 75 -10.20 10.99 -11.25
N GLU A 76 -9.79 9.72 -11.17
CA GLU A 76 -10.26 8.69 -12.09
C GLU A 76 -11.71 8.33 -11.80
N THR A 77 -12.52 8.17 -12.85
CA THR A 77 -13.92 7.74 -12.69
C THR A 77 -14.07 6.27 -13.09
N PRO A 78 -14.91 5.49 -12.40
CA PRO A 78 -15.20 4.12 -12.80
C PRO A 78 -15.67 4.00 -14.25
N GLU A 79 -16.37 5.02 -14.74
CA GLU A 79 -16.85 5.15 -16.11
C GLU A 79 -15.70 5.17 -17.14
N MET A 80 -14.51 5.67 -16.80
CA MET A 80 -13.30 5.60 -17.66
C MET A 80 -12.81 4.16 -17.88
N PHE A 81 -13.21 3.22 -17.03
CA PHE A 81 -12.77 1.82 -17.05
C PHE A 81 -13.92 0.83 -17.24
N ARG A 82 -15.04 1.30 -17.80
CA ARG A 82 -16.28 0.52 -17.99
C ARG A 82 -16.07 -0.77 -18.79
N GLU A 83 -15.08 -0.81 -19.67
CA GLU A 83 -14.72 -2.01 -20.45
C GLU A 83 -14.16 -3.15 -19.58
N ASN A 84 -13.58 -2.82 -18.42
CA ASN A 84 -13.00 -3.77 -17.49
C ASN A 84 -13.94 -4.12 -16.33
N ILE A 85 -14.90 -3.24 -16.01
CA ILE A 85 -15.87 -3.42 -14.92
C ILE A 85 -17.13 -4.12 -15.44
N THR A 86 -17.41 -5.30 -14.91
CA THR A 86 -18.58 -6.12 -15.28
C THR A 86 -19.88 -5.61 -14.65
N ASP A 87 -19.80 -5.09 -13.42
CA ASP A 87 -20.95 -4.59 -12.66
C ASP A 87 -20.59 -3.27 -11.95
N MET A 88 -21.08 -2.16 -12.52
CA MET A 88 -20.86 -0.82 -11.98
C MET A 88 -21.61 -0.57 -10.66
N THR A 89 -22.75 -1.23 -10.45
CA THR A 89 -23.53 -1.11 -9.22
C THR A 89 -22.79 -1.80 -8.08
N LEU A 90 -22.28 -3.00 -8.34
CA LEU A 90 -21.47 -3.75 -7.39
C LEU A 90 -20.14 -3.03 -7.11
N PHE A 91 -19.49 -2.48 -8.13
CA PHE A 91 -18.30 -1.64 -7.96
C PHE A 91 -18.55 -0.52 -6.94
N LYS A 92 -19.59 0.29 -7.15
CA LYS A 92 -19.92 1.43 -6.27
C LYS A 92 -20.22 0.99 -4.83
N LYS A 93 -20.83 -0.19 -4.66
CA LYS A 93 -21.13 -0.78 -3.34
C LYS A 93 -19.88 -1.32 -2.62
N LEU A 94 -18.92 -1.86 -3.35
CA LEU A 94 -17.76 -2.57 -2.79
C LEU A 94 -16.50 -1.70 -2.64
N TYR A 95 -16.31 -0.72 -3.52
CA TYR A 95 -15.08 0.10 -3.57
C TYR A 95 -14.78 0.82 -2.24
N TRP A 96 -15.82 1.30 -1.56
CA TRP A 96 -15.69 2.07 -0.32
C TRP A 96 -15.57 1.23 0.94
N ARG A 97 -15.46 -0.09 0.83
CA ARG A 97 -15.24 -0.94 2.01
C ARG A 97 -13.88 -0.63 2.64
N SER A 98 -13.86 -0.67 3.97
CA SER A 98 -12.63 -0.44 4.72
C SER A 98 -11.61 -1.55 4.45
N PHE A 99 -10.33 -1.20 4.49
CA PHE A 99 -9.22 -2.14 4.29
C PHE A 99 -9.36 -3.38 5.17
N SER A 100 -9.60 -3.21 6.48
CA SER A 100 -9.75 -4.32 7.42
C SER A 100 -10.91 -5.25 7.06
N ARG A 101 -12.01 -4.70 6.53
CA ARG A 101 -13.18 -5.50 6.15
C ARG A 101 -12.89 -6.31 4.88
N MET A 102 -12.31 -5.68 3.86
CA MET A 102 -11.90 -6.36 2.63
C MET A 102 -10.89 -7.48 2.93
N LEU A 103 -9.89 -7.19 3.76
CA LEU A 103 -8.84 -8.14 4.13
C LEU A 103 -9.41 -9.37 4.87
N ARG A 104 -10.34 -9.16 5.82
CA ARG A 104 -10.98 -10.26 6.55
C ARG A 104 -11.82 -11.14 5.64
N GLU A 105 -12.64 -10.54 4.78
CA GLU A 105 -13.49 -11.29 3.84
C GLU A 105 -12.62 -12.11 2.86
N LEU A 106 -11.53 -11.56 2.34
CA LEU A 106 -10.57 -12.30 1.50
C LEU A 106 -9.96 -13.52 2.21
N TYR A 107 -9.73 -13.43 3.52
CA TYR A 107 -9.19 -14.53 4.31
C TYR A 107 -10.24 -15.61 4.62
N GLU A 108 -11.44 -15.20 5.05
CA GLU A 108 -12.57 -16.09 5.35
C GLU A 108 -12.93 -16.94 4.11
N GLU A 109 -12.87 -16.32 2.93
CA GLU A 109 -13.14 -16.95 1.64
C GLU A 109 -11.93 -17.68 1.04
N LYS A 110 -10.81 -17.79 1.78
CA LYS A 110 -9.57 -18.48 1.36
C LYS A 110 -8.92 -17.92 0.09
N ALA A 111 -9.26 -16.69 -0.30
CA ALA A 111 -8.63 -15.97 -1.42
C ALA A 111 -7.18 -15.58 -1.11
N ILE A 112 -6.87 -15.34 0.17
CA ILE A 112 -5.49 -15.20 0.69
C ILE A 112 -5.23 -16.25 1.78
N GLY A 113 -3.97 -16.62 1.98
CA GLY A 113 -3.59 -17.52 3.07
C GLY A 113 -3.40 -16.81 4.41
N PRO A 114 -3.20 -17.60 5.49
CA PRO A 114 -3.13 -17.08 6.85
C PRO A 114 -1.92 -16.18 7.10
N ASN A 115 -0.76 -16.44 6.48
CA ASN A 115 0.45 -15.66 6.74
C ASN A 115 0.34 -14.29 6.07
N LEU A 116 -0.18 -14.25 4.84
CA LEU A 116 -0.44 -12.98 4.16
C LEU A 116 -1.50 -12.15 4.90
N TYR A 117 -2.56 -12.79 5.39
CA TYR A 117 -3.57 -12.13 6.23
C TYR A 117 -2.97 -11.53 7.50
N GLU A 118 -2.13 -12.28 8.21
CA GLU A 118 -1.50 -11.82 9.45
C GLU A 118 -0.55 -10.64 9.20
N LEU A 119 0.32 -10.74 8.19
CA LEU A 119 1.24 -9.68 7.79
C LEU A 119 0.49 -8.37 7.55
N LEU A 120 -0.54 -8.41 6.68
CA LEU A 120 -1.31 -7.22 6.31
C LEU A 120 -2.10 -6.65 7.49
N SER A 121 -2.58 -7.51 8.40
CA SER A 121 -3.25 -7.09 9.63
C SER A 121 -2.29 -6.35 10.58
N ILE A 122 -1.05 -6.81 10.73
CA ILE A 122 -0.02 -6.14 11.55
C ILE A 122 0.35 -4.78 10.94
N LEU A 123 0.61 -4.73 9.63
CA LEU A 123 0.98 -3.50 8.94
C LEU A 123 -0.14 -2.46 8.96
N ASN A 124 -1.40 -2.87 8.82
CA ASN A 124 -2.55 -1.99 8.96
C ASN A 124 -2.65 -1.38 10.37
N ARG A 125 -2.45 -2.18 11.42
CA ARG A 125 -2.40 -1.67 12.80
C ARG A 125 -1.28 -0.64 12.95
N ARG A 126 -0.08 -0.93 12.43
CA ARG A 126 1.06 -0.02 12.48
C ARG A 126 0.79 1.29 11.73
N ARG A 127 0.24 1.24 10.51
CA ARG A 127 -0.17 2.42 9.74
C ARG A 127 -1.18 3.29 10.49
N ASN A 128 -2.18 2.66 11.11
CA ASN A 128 -3.18 3.40 11.88
C ASN A 128 -2.58 4.06 13.14
N GLN A 129 -1.55 3.46 13.74
CA GLN A 129 -0.83 4.10 14.85
C GLN A 129 -0.07 5.34 14.40
N ILE A 130 0.63 5.26 13.26
CA ILE A 130 1.36 6.38 12.65
C ILE A 130 0.38 7.54 12.36
N HIS A 131 -0.77 7.24 11.77
CA HIS A 131 -1.77 8.26 11.43
C HIS A 131 -2.52 8.83 12.65
N ARG A 132 -2.86 8.02 13.67
CA ARG A 132 -3.72 8.45 14.79
C ARG A 132 -2.97 9.04 15.96
N TYR A 133 -1.78 8.51 16.27
CA TYR A 133 -1.04 8.89 17.48
C TYR A 133 0.19 9.74 17.18
N GLY A 134 0.38 10.14 15.92
CA GLY A 134 1.53 10.95 15.51
C GLY A 134 2.87 10.23 15.71
N ILE A 135 2.86 8.88 15.79
CA ILE A 135 4.08 8.09 15.81
C ILE A 135 4.78 8.28 14.47
N GLY A 136 6.04 8.68 14.49
CA GLY A 136 6.82 8.84 13.26
C GLY A 136 6.92 7.51 12.48
N LEU A 137 6.75 7.58 11.16
CA LEU A 137 7.06 6.47 10.26
C LEU A 137 8.59 6.27 10.26
N THR A 138 9.05 5.06 10.56
CA THR A 138 10.48 4.74 10.61
C THR A 138 10.98 4.17 9.27
N ASP A 139 12.30 4.11 9.08
CA ASP A 139 12.90 3.39 7.94
C ASP A 139 12.53 1.90 7.94
N TYR A 140 12.37 1.33 9.14
CA TYR A 140 11.92 -0.05 9.30
C TYR A 140 10.48 -0.22 8.82
N ASP A 141 9.58 0.71 9.17
CA ASP A 141 8.20 0.70 8.68
C ASP A 141 8.16 0.82 7.14
N ARG A 142 8.96 1.73 6.58
CA ARG A 142 9.09 1.92 5.13
C ARG A 142 9.53 0.63 4.43
N LEU A 143 10.58 -0.01 4.93
CA LEU A 143 11.07 -1.28 4.38
C LEU A 143 9.99 -2.38 4.43
N ASN A 144 9.24 -2.46 5.54
CA ASN A 144 8.18 -3.46 5.68
C ASN A 144 7.00 -3.19 4.73
N PHE A 145 6.59 -1.93 4.57
CA PHE A 145 5.58 -1.56 3.58
C PHE A 145 6.05 -1.86 2.17
N HIS A 146 7.29 -1.52 1.82
CA HIS A 146 7.86 -1.82 0.52
C HIS A 146 7.89 -3.31 0.20
N THR A 147 8.33 -4.12 1.17
CA THR A 147 8.40 -5.58 1.02
C THR A 147 7.01 -6.18 0.86
N ALA A 148 6.05 -5.77 1.70
CA ALA A 148 4.66 -6.25 1.61
C ALA A 148 3.96 -5.81 0.32
N ASN A 149 4.21 -4.58 -0.14
CA ASN A 149 3.71 -4.07 -1.42
C ASN A 149 4.22 -4.93 -2.59
N SER A 150 5.51 -5.26 -2.58
CA SER A 150 6.13 -6.13 -3.59
C SER A 150 5.53 -7.54 -3.55
N LEU A 151 5.35 -8.13 -2.36
CA LEU A 151 4.73 -9.44 -2.21
C LEU A 151 3.29 -9.47 -2.73
N LEU A 152 2.50 -8.43 -2.42
CA LEU A 152 1.12 -8.30 -2.92
C LEU A 152 1.06 -8.12 -4.43
N PHE A 153 1.97 -7.34 -5.01
CA PHE A 153 2.08 -7.21 -6.46
C PHE A 153 2.26 -8.59 -7.12
N TYR A 154 3.24 -9.38 -6.63
CA TYR A 154 3.44 -10.74 -7.14
C TYR A 154 2.22 -11.62 -6.93
N PHE A 155 1.57 -11.54 -5.76
CA PHE A 155 0.37 -12.32 -5.48
C PHE A 155 -0.77 -12.02 -6.45
N VAL A 156 -1.09 -10.74 -6.63
CA VAL A 156 -2.21 -10.29 -7.45
C VAL A 156 -1.98 -10.57 -8.92
N PHE A 157 -0.78 -10.28 -9.46
CA PHE A 157 -0.55 -10.38 -10.90
C PHE A 157 -0.02 -11.74 -11.36
N MET A 158 0.74 -12.45 -10.53
CA MET A 158 1.39 -13.71 -10.93
C MET A 158 0.63 -14.94 -10.46
N THR A 159 -0.06 -14.88 -9.31
CA THR A 159 -0.66 -16.07 -8.68
C THR A 159 -2.17 -16.13 -8.88
N TYR A 160 -2.88 -15.03 -8.61
CA TYR A 160 -4.35 -15.01 -8.60
C TYR A 160 -5.06 -15.27 -9.95
N PRO A 161 -4.61 -14.77 -11.12
CA PRO A 161 -5.32 -14.95 -12.40
C PRO A 161 -5.17 -16.35 -13.02
N HIS A 162 -4.44 -17.26 -12.38
CA HIS A 162 -4.11 -18.57 -12.94
C HIS A 162 -4.19 -19.65 -11.85
N ILE A 163 -5.38 -19.84 -11.27
CA ILE A 163 -5.68 -20.97 -10.38
C ILE A 163 -5.76 -22.25 -11.22
N ASP A 164 -4.63 -22.63 -11.80
CA ASP A 164 -4.37 -23.90 -12.45
C ASP A 164 -3.14 -24.52 -11.76
N LYS A 165 -3.14 -25.86 -11.67
CA LYS A 165 -2.47 -26.67 -10.64
C LYS A 165 -0.94 -26.50 -10.46
N ASP A 166 -0.26 -25.77 -11.34
CA ASP A 166 1.20 -25.54 -11.29
C ASP A 166 1.64 -24.35 -10.40
N LYS A 167 0.72 -23.53 -9.87
CA LYS A 167 1.05 -22.32 -9.08
C LYS A 167 0.98 -22.46 -7.56
N ASP A 168 0.81 -23.68 -7.06
CA ASP A 168 0.82 -23.95 -5.62
C ASP A 168 2.19 -23.60 -4.98
N ILE A 169 3.26 -23.74 -5.75
CA ILE A 169 4.62 -23.34 -5.35
C ILE A 169 4.73 -21.83 -5.16
N THR A 170 4.24 -21.02 -6.12
CA THR A 170 4.31 -19.54 -6.01
C THR A 170 3.46 -19.03 -4.86
N ARG A 171 2.26 -19.61 -4.65
CA ARG A 171 1.42 -19.28 -3.49
C ARG A 171 2.14 -19.62 -2.18
N LYS A 172 2.74 -20.81 -2.09
CA LYS A 172 3.52 -21.24 -0.93
C LYS A 172 4.70 -20.32 -0.66
N THR A 173 5.49 -19.96 -1.68
CA THR A 173 6.62 -19.02 -1.53
C THR A 173 6.16 -17.66 -1.01
N ILE A 174 5.02 -17.15 -1.46
CA ILE A 174 4.48 -15.89 -0.96
C ILE A 174 4.07 -16.02 0.51
N GLU A 175 3.40 -17.11 0.89
CA GLU A 175 3.02 -17.38 2.28
C GLU A 175 4.24 -17.57 3.18
N ASP A 176 5.30 -18.25 2.72
CA ASP A 176 6.54 -18.45 3.46
C ASP A 176 7.28 -17.11 3.67
N ASN A 177 7.35 -16.27 2.63
CA ASN A 177 7.93 -14.93 2.74
C ASN A 177 7.11 -14.02 3.67
N ALA A 178 5.77 -14.13 3.63
CA ALA A 178 4.90 -13.39 4.52
C ALA A 178 5.09 -13.81 5.99
N LEU A 179 5.29 -15.11 6.25
CA LEU A 179 5.61 -15.64 7.57
C LEU A 179 6.94 -15.08 8.10
N GLN A 180 8.01 -15.22 7.32
CA GLN A 180 9.35 -14.73 7.70
C GLN A 180 9.33 -13.24 8.02
N LEU A 181 8.65 -12.43 7.20
CA LEU A 181 8.52 -11.00 7.43
C LEU A 181 7.70 -10.71 8.70
N THR A 182 6.62 -11.44 8.93
CA THR A 182 5.79 -11.31 10.12
C THR A 182 6.58 -11.61 11.40
N GLU A 183 7.36 -12.68 11.41
CA GLU A 183 8.23 -13.05 12.53
C GLU A 183 9.30 -11.99 12.79
N LYS A 184 9.89 -11.43 11.72
CA LYS A 184 10.85 -10.32 11.82
C LYS A 184 10.21 -9.08 12.46
N ILE A 185 9.00 -8.73 12.07
CA ILE A 185 8.27 -7.58 12.64
C ILE A 185 7.95 -7.83 14.12
N LYS A 186 7.39 -8.99 14.45
CA LYS A 186 7.07 -9.37 15.84
C LYS A 186 8.30 -9.32 16.75
N SER A 187 9.42 -9.89 16.30
CA SER A 187 10.68 -9.89 17.08
C SER A 187 11.28 -8.50 17.27
N LYS A 188 11.04 -7.56 16.35
CA LYS A 188 11.45 -6.16 16.53
C LYS A 188 10.53 -5.44 17.51
N MET A 189 9.22 -5.62 17.39
CA MET A 189 8.23 -5.04 18.32
C MET A 189 8.44 -5.49 19.77
N GLN A 190 8.85 -6.74 20.01
CA GLN A 190 9.17 -7.23 21.35
C GLN A 190 10.43 -6.63 21.96
N ARG A 191 11.40 -6.21 21.14
CA ARG A 191 12.66 -5.61 21.62
C ARG A 191 12.54 -4.13 21.98
N ASP A 192 11.51 -3.48 21.45
CA ASP A 192 11.26 -2.04 21.63
C ASP A 192 10.26 -1.76 22.78
N HIS A 193 9.81 -2.81 23.51
CA HIS A 193 8.96 -2.77 24.70
C HIS A 193 9.76 -3.14 25.95
#